data_AF-A0A9D3VFH1-F1
#
_entry.id   AF-A0A9D3VFH1-F1
#
_cell.length_a   1.000
_cell.length_b   1.000
_cell.length_c   1.000
_cell.angle_alpha   90.00
_cell.angle_beta   90.00
_cell.angle_gamma   90.00
#
_symmetry.space_group_name_H-M   'P 1'
#
loop_
_entity.id
_entity.type
_entity.pdbx_description
1 polymer ?
#
loop_
_entity_poly.entity_id
_entity_poly.type
_entity_poly.pdbx_seq_one_letter_code
_entity_poly.pdbx_strand_id
1 'polypeptide(L)' 'MVMLAAITGFEVKRILVDSGSAVEVLTWEVYQKLGLKEQVLKKASLLYNFANQGCITLLVTLGDSERTITEYV' A
#
# COMPACT_ATOMS: atom_id res chain seq x y z
N MET A 1 -11.24 2.35 -15.39
CA MET A 1 -10.41 3.57 -15.34
C MET A 1 -8.98 3.14 -15.07
N VAL A 2 -8.03 3.52 -15.92
CA VAL A 2 -6.60 3.26 -15.69
C VAL A 2 -6.02 4.51 -15.04
N MET A 3 -5.59 4.40 -13.78
CA MET A 3 -4.88 5.48 -13.09
C MET A 3 -3.39 5.16 -13.05
N LEU A 4 -2.56 6.14 -13.37
CA LEU A 4 -1.15 6.11 -13.03
C LEU A 4 -1.02 6.32 -11.54
N ALA A 5 -0.13 5.55 -10.92
CA ALA A 5 0.22 5.78 -9.54
C ALA A 5 1.69 5.58 -9.27
N ALA A 6 2.18 6.32 -8.29
CA ALA A 6 3.49 6.12 -7.74
C ALA A 6 3.37 5.87 -6.23
N ILE A 7 4.10 4.87 -5.72
CA ILE A 7 4.25 4.62 -4.28
C ILE A 7 5.69 4.95 -3.93
N THR A 8 5.90 5.94 -3.08
CA THR A 8 7.24 6.45 -2.68
C THR A 8 8.18 6.68 -3.86
N GLY A 9 7.65 7.22 -4.96
CA GLY A 9 8.41 7.48 -6.19
C GLY A 9 8.58 6.29 -7.15
N PHE A 10 8.07 5.09 -6.80
CA PHE A 10 8.06 3.93 -7.69
C PHE A 10 6.78 3.87 -8.50
N GLU A 11 6.89 3.83 -9.82
CA GLU A 11 5.75 3.70 -10.73
C GLU A 11 5.09 2.32 -10.59
N VAL A 12 3.78 2.33 -10.30
CA VAL A 12 2.98 1.11 -10.14
C VAL A 12 2.28 0.79 -11.44
N LYS A 13 2.57 -0.40 -12.00
CA LYS A 13 2.00 -0.82 -13.29
C LYS A 13 0.51 -1.16 -13.23
N ARG A 14 0.02 -1.63 -12.08
CA ARG A 14 -1.38 -2.05 -11.89
C ARG A 14 -1.82 -1.79 -10.45
N ILE A 15 -2.98 -1.16 -10.31
CA ILE A 15 -3.70 -1.04 -9.04
C ILE A 15 -5.07 -1.68 -9.22
N LEU A 16 -5.49 -2.41 -8.20
CA LEU A 16 -6.87 -2.86 -8.07
C LEU A 16 -7.61 -1.88 -7.17
N VAL A 17 -8.67 -1.27 -7.69
CA VAL A 17 -9.53 -0.37 -6.91
C VAL A 17 -10.74 -1.18 -6.43
N ASP A 18 -10.78 -1.44 -5.12
CA ASP A 18 -11.92 -2.08 -4.47
C ASP A 18 -12.69 -1.03 -3.65
N SER A 19 -13.84 -0.59 -4.15
CA SER A 19 -14.70 0.38 -3.47
C SER A 19 -15.38 -0.17 -2.21
N GLY A 20 -15.35 -1.48 -1.99
CA GLY A 20 -15.84 -2.12 -0.77
C GLY A 20 -14.79 -2.15 0.36
N SER A 21 -13.53 -1.85 0.06
CA SER A 21 -12.47 -1.86 1.05
C SER A 21 -12.45 -0.58 1.90
N ALA A 22 -12.33 -0.74 3.21
CA ALA A 22 -12.16 0.36 4.15
C ALA A 22 -10.68 0.78 4.31
N VAL A 23 -9.75 0.00 3.76
CA VAL A 23 -8.30 0.19 3.91
C VAL A 23 -7.59 -0.03 2.59
N GLU A 24 -6.42 0.59 2.47
CA GLU A 24 -5.52 0.40 1.33
C GLU A 24 -4.56 -0.75 1.68
N VAL A 25 -4.37 -1.69 0.76
CA VAL A 25 -3.61 -2.92 0.99
C VAL A 25 -2.48 -3.02 -0.02
N LEU A 26 -1.27 -3.25 0.49
CA LEU A 26 -0.07 -3.53 -0.28
C LEU A 26 0.28 -5.00 -0.10
N THR A 27 0.50 -5.74 -1.18
CA THR A 27 0.94 -7.13 -1.00
C THR A 27 2.38 -7.19 -0.50
N TRP A 28 2.71 -8.21 0.30
CA TRP A 28 4.07 -8.47 0.76
C TRP A 28 5.11 -8.47 -0.36
N GLU A 29 4.77 -9.04 -1.53
CA GLU A 29 5.65 -9.05 -2.69
C GLU A 29 6.00 -7.64 -3.19
N VAL A 30 5.01 -6.75 -3.25
CA VAL A 30 5.25 -5.36 -3.67
C VAL A 30 6.05 -4.63 -2.60
N TYR A 31 5.73 -4.83 -1.33
CA TYR A 31 6.50 -4.28 -0.20
C TYR A 31 7.99 -4.63 -0.29
N GLN A 32 8.32 -5.89 -0.56
CA GLN A 32 9.70 -6.33 -0.75
C GLN A 32 10.35 -5.69 -1.99
N LYS A 33 9.61 -5.54 -3.09
CA LYS A 33 10.09 -4.89 -4.33
C LYS A 33 10.37 -3.40 -4.16
N LEU A 34 9.71 -2.72 -3.22
CA LEU A 34 10.01 -1.34 -2.84
C LEU A 34 11.32 -1.21 -2.04
N GLY A 35 11.96 -2.32 -1.66
CA GLY A 35 13.21 -2.33 -0.90
C GLY A 35 13.04 -1.89 0.56
N LEU A 36 11.81 -1.94 1.08
CA LEU A 36 11.49 -1.52 2.44
C LEU A 36 11.88 -2.61 3.44
N LYS A 37 12.45 -2.20 4.58
CA LYS A 37 12.91 -3.12 5.63
C LYS A 37 11.78 -3.44 6.59
N GLU A 38 11.62 -4.69 7.01
CA GLU A 38 10.58 -5.09 7.99
C GLU A 38 10.55 -4.22 9.25
N GLN A 39 11.69 -3.65 9.65
CA GLN A 39 11.82 -2.74 10.78
C GLN A 39 10.97 -1.45 10.67
N VAL A 40 10.55 -1.06 9.47
CA VAL A 40 9.66 0.10 9.27
C VAL A 40 8.18 -0.26 9.35
N LEU A 41 7.84 -1.56 9.39
CA LEU A 41 6.47 -2.01 9.62
C LEU A 41 6.10 -1.78 11.09
N LYS A 42 4.93 -1.19 11.27
CA LYS A 42 4.28 -1.09 12.56
C LYS A 42 3.29 -2.22 12.72
N LYS A 43 2.93 -2.51 13.97
CA LYS A 43 1.86 -3.46 14.28
C LYS A 43 0.55 -2.94 13.71
N ALA A 44 -0.06 -3.70 12.81
CA ALA A 44 -1.40 -3.41 12.29
C ALA A 44 -2.49 -3.86 13.25
N SER A 45 -3.67 -3.24 13.11
CA SER A 45 -4.93 -3.80 13.59
C SER A 45 -5.25 -5.08 12.82
N LEU A 46 -5.89 -6.05 13.46
CA LEU A 46 -6.30 -7.30 12.80
C LEU A 46 -7.38 -7.03 11.74
N LEU A 47 -7.04 -7.19 10.47
CA LEU A 47 -8.00 -7.30 9.37
C LEU A 47 -8.54 -8.74 9.29
N TYR A 48 -9.86 -8.87 9.14
CA TYR A 48 -10.52 -10.16 8.99
C TYR A 48 -10.03 -10.87 7.71
N ASN A 49 -9.69 -12.16 7.82
CA ASN A 49 -9.12 -13.00 6.74
C ASN A 49 -7.68 -12.68 6.28
N PHE A 50 -6.95 -11.81 6.96
CA PHE A 50 -5.53 -11.58 6.68
C PHE A 50 -4.68 -12.10 7.85
N ALA A 51 -3.60 -12.82 7.58
CA ALA A 51 -2.67 -13.34 8.59
C ALA A 51 -1.34 -12.55 8.55
N ASN A 52 -0.68 -12.39 9.71
CA ASN A 52 0.64 -11.76 9.84
C ASN A 52 0.74 -10.34 9.23
N GLN A 53 -0.09 -9.42 9.72
CA GLN A 53 -0.23 -8.09 9.15
C GLN A 53 0.71 -7.05 9.76
N GLY A 54 1.28 -6.20 8.92
CA GLY A 54 1.95 -4.96 9.29
C GLY A 54 1.23 -3.75 8.71
N CYS A 55 1.52 -2.55 9.22
CA CYS A 55 1.09 -1.31 8.57
C CYS A 55 2.27 -0.37 8.37
N ILE A 56 2.22 0.38 7.28
CA ILE A 56 3.22 1.36 6.92
C ILE A 56 2.54 2.60 6.36
N THR A 57 3.16 3.76 6.60
CA THR A 57 2.72 5.02 5.99
C THR A 57 3.59 5.28 4.78
N LEU A 58 2.97 5.31 3.59
CA LEU A 58 3.64 5.53 2.31
C LEU A 58 3.05 6.75 1.63
N LEU A 59 3.90 7.41 0.85
CA LEU A 59 3.45 8.50 -0.01
C LEU A 59 2.94 7.91 -1.32
N VAL A 60 1.68 8.20 -1.65
CA VAL A 60 1.03 7.66 -2.84
C VAL A 60 0.52 8.80 -3.69
N THR A 61 0.94 8.82 -4.95
CA THR A 61 0.43 9.74 -5.97
C THR A 61 -0.53 8.97 -6.86
N LEU A 62 -1.76 9.46 -7.04
CA LEU A 62 -2.75 8.91 -7.96
C LEU A 62 -3.13 10.00 -8.97
N GLY A 63 -2.74 9.82 -10.23
CA GLY A 63 -2.82 10.89 -11.22
C GLY A 63 -1.96 12.09 -10.77
N ASP A 64 -2.59 13.28 -10.68
CA ASP A 64 -1.92 14.51 -10.23
C ASP A 64 -2.06 14.77 -8.71
N SER A 65 -2.70 13.86 -7.97
CA SER A 65 -2.97 14.04 -6.54
C SER A 65 -2.01 13.23 -5.68
N GLU A 66 -1.19 13.93 -4.89
CA GLU A 66 -0.29 13.35 -3.90
C GLU A 66 -0.99 13.27 -2.53
N ARG A 67 -1.00 12.07 -1.93
CA ARG A 67 -1.58 11.83 -0.61
C ARG A 67 -0.75 10.84 0.20
N THR A 68 -0.65 11.07 1.49
CA THR A 68 -0.05 10.10 2.42
C THR A 68 -1.09 9.06 2.81
N ILE A 69 -0.79 7.79 2.57
CA ILE A 69 -1.71 6.68 2.82
C ILE A 69 -1.08 5.72 3.83
N THR A 70 -1.89 5.17 4.74
CA THR A 70 -1.50 4.01 5.54
C THR A 70 -1.92 2.75 4.80
N GLU A 71 -0.93 1.98 4.35
CA GLU A 71 -1.13 0.71 3.68
C GLU A 71 -0.89 -0.44 4.66
N TYR A 72 -1.74 -1.45 4.57
CA TYR A 72 -1.60 -2.71 5.29
C TYR A 72 -0.85 -3.71 4.43
N VAL A 73 0.16 -4.36 5.00
CA VAL A 73 1.03 -5.33 4.32
C VAL A 73 0.78 -6.74 4.83
#